data_AF-A0AAW3MHP3-F1
#
_entry.id   AF-A0AAW3MHP3-F1
#
_cell.length_a   1.000
_cell.length_b   1.000
_cell.length_c   1.000
_cell.angle_alpha   90.00
_cell.angle_beta   90.00
_cell.angle_gamma   90.00
#
_symmetry.space_group_name_H-M   'P 1'
#
loop_
_entity.id
_entity.type
_entity.pdbx_description
1 polymer ?
#
loop_
_entity_poly.entity_id
_entity_poly.type
_entity_poly.pdbx_seq_one_letter_code
_entity_poly.pdbx_strand_id
1 'polypeptide(L)'
;MKPVATLLVVCIGNLCRSPMAEALFRARLPGVDVQSAGIGAHDGQPAEPHAVQLMRARGLDIAAHRARRLPTGLAARADLILTMDLAQKRWLEQCQPALRGRVFRLGLPDPPAGLPSGFDVPDPYLGTRASFEHSLRLIERGVDAWCARIAPPPPTSPLSESNR
;
A
#
# COMPACT_ATOMS: atom_id res chain seq x y z
N MET A 1 5.78 -17.38 6.77
CA MET A 1 5.64 -16.52 5.58
C MET A 1 7.02 -16.25 5.03
N LYS A 2 7.18 -16.20 3.69
CA LYS A 2 8.42 -15.71 3.07
C LYS A 2 8.65 -14.25 3.51
N PRO A 3 9.90 -13.82 3.75
CA PRO A 3 10.20 -12.40 4.02
C PRO A 3 9.66 -11.52 2.89
N VAL A 4 9.11 -10.36 3.24
CA VAL A 4 8.60 -9.38 2.27
C VAL A 4 9.63 -8.27 2.15
N ALA A 5 10.34 -8.20 1.03
CA ALA A 5 11.30 -7.12 0.76
C ALA A 5 10.64 -5.98 -0.02
N THR A 6 9.66 -6.28 -0.89
CA THR A 6 8.96 -5.28 -1.69
C THR A 6 7.45 -5.33 -1.48
N LEU A 7 6.86 -4.18 -1.13
CA LEU A 7 5.43 -4.01 -0.90
C LEU A 7 4.86 -2.97 -1.86
N LEU A 8 3.86 -3.35 -2.65
CA LEU A 8 3.16 -2.44 -3.56
C LEU A 8 1.72 -2.19 -3.10
N VAL A 9 1.38 -0.93 -2.86
CA VAL A 9 0.02 -0.50 -2.51
C VAL A 9 -0.68 0.07 -3.74
N VAL A 10 -1.85 -0.45 -4.07
CA VAL A 10 -2.59 -0.09 -5.29
C VAL A 10 -3.95 0.49 -4.94
N CYS A 11 -4.31 1.61 -5.56
CA CYS A 11 -5.68 2.11 -5.61
C CYS A 11 -6.06 2.50 -7.06
N ILE A 12 -7.07 3.35 -7.25
CA ILE A 12 -7.48 3.81 -8.59
C ILE A 12 -6.54 4.90 -9.10
N GLY A 13 -6.63 6.11 -8.54
CA GLY A 13 -5.92 7.28 -9.07
C GLY A 13 -4.50 7.51 -8.54
N ASN A 14 -4.09 6.80 -7.48
CA ASN A 14 -2.81 7.01 -6.79
C ASN A 14 -2.60 8.43 -6.24
N LEU A 15 -3.69 9.09 -5.81
CA LEU A 15 -3.69 10.45 -5.25
C LEU A 15 -4.01 10.49 -3.75
N CYS A 16 -4.93 9.64 -3.29
CA CYS A 16 -5.46 9.69 -1.92
C CYS A 16 -5.04 8.45 -1.11
N ARG A 17 -5.67 7.30 -1.39
CA ARG A 17 -5.59 6.11 -0.54
C ARG A 17 -4.22 5.45 -0.51
N SER A 18 -3.65 5.15 -1.69
CA SER A 18 -2.38 4.41 -1.75
C SER A 18 -1.15 5.23 -1.33
N PRO A 19 -1.07 6.56 -1.54
CA PRO A 19 0.01 7.37 -0.96
C PRO A 19 -0.04 7.45 0.57
N MET A 20 -1.24 7.58 1.16
CA MET A 20 -1.40 7.55 2.62
C MET A 20 -0.92 6.22 3.21
N ALA A 21 -1.34 5.10 2.61
CA ALA A 21 -0.92 3.77 3.03
C ALA A 21 0.59 3.53 2.84
N GLU A 22 1.18 3.96 1.71
CA GLU A 22 2.63 3.87 1.47
C GLU A 22 3.43 4.56 2.57
N ALA A 23 3.06 5.80 2.92
CA ALA A 23 3.76 6.55 3.96
C ALA A 23 3.65 5.89 5.35
N LEU A 24 2.47 5.36 5.70
CA LEU A 24 2.27 4.64 6.96
C LEU A 24 3.08 3.34 7.03
N PHE A 25 3.12 2.57 5.93
CA PHE A 25 3.93 1.36 5.87
C PHE A 25 5.43 1.67 5.94
N ARG A 26 5.92 2.67 5.21
CA ARG A 26 7.34 3.09 5.28
C ARG A 26 7.76 3.46 6.70
N ALA A 27 6.90 4.15 7.44
CA ALA A 27 7.18 4.54 8.81
C ALA A 27 7.25 3.33 9.77
N ARG A 28 6.51 2.25 9.48
CA ARG A 28 6.37 1.08 10.37
C ARG A 28 7.25 -0.11 9.98
N LEU A 29 7.69 -0.19 8.73
CA LEU A 29 8.48 -1.28 8.18
C LEU A 29 9.80 -0.76 7.60
N PRO A 30 10.71 -0.23 8.44
CA PRO A 30 12.04 0.16 7.97
C PRO A 30 12.76 -1.06 7.39
N GLY A 31 13.24 -0.94 6.14
CA GLY A 31 13.90 -2.03 5.41
C GLY A 31 13.03 -2.75 4.37
N VAL A 32 11.72 -2.46 4.31
CA VAL A 32 10.85 -2.89 3.20
C VAL A 32 10.77 -1.77 2.17
N ASP A 33 11.01 -2.10 0.89
CA ASP A 33 10.77 -1.17 -0.22
C ASP A 33 9.26 -1.07 -0.46
N VAL A 34 8.65 -0.07 0.16
CA VAL A 34 7.22 0.21 0.03
C VAL A 34 6.99 1.24 -1.07
N GLN A 35 6.06 0.94 -1.95
CA GLN A 35 5.77 1.67 -3.17
C GLN A 35 4.26 1.73 -3.39
N SER A 36 3.74 2.77 -4.05
CA SER A 36 2.34 2.83 -4.47
C SER A 36 2.16 3.09 -5.96
N ALA A 37 1.00 2.69 -6.49
CA ALA A 37 0.60 2.98 -7.86
C ALA A 37 -0.94 3.00 -7.99
N GLY A 38 -1.44 3.33 -9.18
CA GLY A 38 -2.87 3.35 -9.47
C GLY A 38 -3.22 2.63 -10.76
N ILE A 39 -4.31 1.85 -10.75
CA ILE A 39 -4.80 1.14 -11.94
C ILE A 39 -5.38 2.08 -13.01
N GLY A 40 -5.78 3.28 -12.61
CA GLY A 40 -6.31 4.34 -13.47
C GLY A 40 -5.64 5.69 -13.23
N ALA A 41 -4.39 5.70 -12.75
CA ALA A 41 -3.69 6.94 -12.46
C ALA A 41 -3.26 7.69 -13.74
N HIS A 42 -3.12 9.00 -13.58
CA HIS A 42 -2.45 9.90 -14.51
C HIS A 42 -1.10 10.30 -13.92
N ASP A 43 -0.03 10.03 -14.67
CA ASP A 43 1.32 10.19 -14.17
C ASP A 43 1.64 11.65 -13.82
N GLY A 44 2.38 11.84 -12.73
CA GLY A 44 2.87 13.16 -12.30
C GLY A 44 1.87 14.01 -11.51
N GLN A 45 0.62 13.57 -11.35
CA GLN A 45 -0.33 14.30 -10.49
C GLN A 45 0.13 14.29 -9.02
N PRO A 46 0.01 15.40 -8.29
CA PRO A 46 0.38 15.44 -6.88
C PRO A 46 -0.61 14.62 -6.03
N ALA A 47 -0.20 14.23 -4.82
CA ALA A 47 -1.14 13.73 -3.83
C ALA A 47 -2.25 14.75 -3.56
N GLU A 48 -3.43 14.23 -3.22
CA GLU A 48 -4.60 15.08 -2.97
C GLU A 48 -4.37 15.95 -1.70
N PRO A 49 -4.73 17.25 -1.72
CA PRO A 49 -4.42 18.17 -0.63
C PRO A 49 -4.95 17.77 0.76
N HIS A 50 -6.17 17.24 0.88
CA HIS A 50 -6.69 16.74 2.15
C HIS A 50 -5.90 15.53 2.65
N ALA A 51 -5.51 14.62 1.75
CA ALA A 51 -4.63 13.51 2.09
C ALA A 51 -3.28 14.02 2.63
N VAL A 52 -2.65 14.99 1.96
CA VAL A 52 -1.40 15.63 2.44
C VAL A 52 -1.57 16.22 3.84
N GLN A 53 -2.63 16.99 4.07
CA GLN A 53 -2.89 17.60 5.38
C GLN A 53 -3.10 16.56 6.48
N LEU A 54 -3.85 15.49 6.20
CA LEU A 54 -4.10 14.42 7.17
C LEU A 54 -2.85 13.64 7.54
N MET A 55 -1.96 13.41 6.58
CA MET A 55 -0.67 12.77 6.82
C MET A 55 0.26 13.67 7.62
N ARG A 56 0.29 14.98 7.32
CA ARG A 56 1.10 15.95 8.09
C ARG A 56 0.67 16.01 9.55
N ALA A 57 -0.63 15.91 9.83
CA ALA A 57 -1.15 15.81 11.21
C ALA A 57 -0.66 14.55 11.95
N ARG A 58 -0.13 13.55 11.24
CA ARG A 58 0.50 12.32 11.78
C ARG A 58 2.03 12.36 11.72
N GLY A 59 2.63 13.52 11.40
CA GLY A 59 4.08 13.67 11.27
C GLY A 59 4.66 13.07 9.98
N LEU A 60 3.83 12.77 8.98
CA LEU A 60 4.25 12.20 7.70
C LEU A 60 3.95 13.18 6.56
N ASP A 61 4.91 13.46 5.68
CA ASP A 61 4.67 14.32 4.52
C ASP A 61 4.61 13.51 3.22
N ILE A 62 3.52 13.66 2.47
CA ILE A 62 3.33 13.07 1.14
C ILE A 62 3.22 14.12 0.03
N ALA A 63 3.54 15.39 0.29
CA ALA A 63 3.46 16.46 -0.71
C ALA A 63 4.37 16.24 -1.93
N ALA A 64 5.49 15.55 -1.74
CA ALA A 64 6.40 15.17 -2.82
C ALA A 64 5.91 13.99 -3.65
N HIS A 65 4.85 13.28 -3.22
CA HIS A 65 4.28 12.16 -3.95
C HIS A 65 3.84 12.58 -5.35
N ARG A 66 4.11 11.72 -6.32
CA ARG A 66 3.64 11.86 -7.70
C ARG A 66 2.97 10.57 -8.12
N ALA A 67 1.73 10.70 -8.56
CA ALA A 67 0.95 9.58 -9.04
C ALA A 67 1.67 8.89 -10.20
N ARG A 68 1.54 7.56 -10.22
CA ARG A 68 1.98 6.74 -11.34
C ARG A 68 0.97 5.66 -11.64
N ARG A 69 0.71 5.45 -12.92
CA ARG A 69 -0.03 4.32 -13.45
C ARG A 69 0.74 3.05 -13.15
N LEU A 70 0.03 2.01 -12.69
CA LEU A 70 0.61 0.73 -12.32
C LEU A 70 1.42 0.13 -13.50
N PRO A 71 2.76 0.12 -13.45
CA PRO A 71 3.55 -0.50 -14.49
C PRO A 71 3.53 -2.02 -14.31
N THR A 72 3.35 -2.79 -15.40
CA THR A 72 3.33 -4.26 -15.34
C THR A 72 4.58 -4.84 -14.67
N GLY A 73 5.76 -4.29 -14.98
CA GLY A 73 7.02 -4.73 -14.36
C GLY A 73 7.10 -4.44 -12.86
N LEU A 74 6.43 -3.38 -12.37
CA LEU A 74 6.41 -3.06 -10.95
C LEU A 74 5.59 -4.08 -10.15
N ALA A 75 4.39 -4.41 -10.65
CA ALA A 75 3.54 -5.42 -10.02
C ALA A 75 4.22 -6.79 -9.98
N ALA A 76 4.89 -7.19 -11.07
CA ALA A 76 5.55 -8.49 -11.16
C ALA A 76 6.67 -8.68 -10.13
N ARG A 77 7.38 -7.60 -9.76
CA ARG A 77 8.51 -7.59 -8.82
C ARG A 77 8.10 -7.49 -7.35
N ALA A 78 6.84 -7.17 -7.06
CA ALA A 78 6.37 -7.06 -5.68
C ALA A 78 6.24 -8.46 -5.05
N ASP A 79 6.78 -8.63 -3.83
CA ASP A 79 6.53 -9.81 -3.01
C ASP A 79 5.08 -9.83 -2.50
N LEU A 80 4.55 -8.64 -2.17
CA LEU A 80 3.20 -8.42 -1.67
C LEU A 80 2.54 -7.22 -2.35
N ILE A 81 1.29 -7.38 -2.77
CA ILE A 81 0.47 -6.31 -3.36
C ILE A 81 -0.79 -6.13 -2.52
N LEU A 82 -1.06 -4.91 -2.07
CA LEU A 82 -2.25 -4.57 -1.27
C LEU A 82 -3.16 -3.61 -2.03
N THR A 83 -4.41 -4.02 -2.26
CA THR A 83 -5.46 -3.18 -2.86
C THR A 83 -6.37 -2.58 -1.79
N MET A 84 -7.10 -1.52 -2.15
CA MET A 84 -8.03 -0.86 -1.23
C MET A 84 -9.37 -1.58 -1.11
N ASP A 85 -9.78 -2.29 -2.16
CA ASP A 85 -11.07 -2.97 -2.23
C ASP A 85 -11.01 -4.28 -3.03
N LEU A 86 -12.10 -5.04 -3.00
CA LEU A 86 -12.20 -6.35 -3.68
C LEU A 86 -12.26 -6.22 -5.20
N ALA A 87 -12.83 -5.14 -5.72
CA ALA A 87 -12.94 -4.92 -7.16
C ALA A 87 -11.54 -4.73 -7.77
N GLN A 88 -10.69 -3.92 -7.14
CA GLN A 88 -9.30 -3.71 -7.53
C GLN A 88 -8.50 -5.01 -7.50
N LYS A 89 -8.67 -5.82 -6.44
CA LYS A 89 -8.01 -7.14 -6.35
C LYS A 89 -8.41 -8.02 -7.54
N ARG A 90 -9.71 -8.17 -7.77
CA ARG A 90 -10.24 -9.02 -8.86
C ARG A 90 -9.77 -8.52 -10.22
N TRP A 91 -9.80 -7.22 -10.44
CA TRP A 91 -9.32 -6.61 -11.68
C TRP A 91 -7.84 -6.92 -11.92
N LEU A 92 -6.98 -6.75 -10.91
CA LEU A 92 -5.55 -7.08 -11.03
C LEU A 92 -5.32 -8.55 -11.34
N GLU A 93 -6.02 -9.46 -10.67
CA GLU A 93 -5.87 -10.90 -10.89
C GLU A 93 -6.48 -11.39 -12.22
N GLN A 94 -7.39 -10.62 -12.81
CA GLN A 94 -7.92 -10.86 -14.15
C GLN A 94 -6.95 -10.36 -15.22
N CYS A 95 -6.44 -9.13 -15.09
CA CYS A 95 -5.49 -8.55 -16.03
C CYS A 95 -4.10 -9.20 -15.97
N GLN A 96 -3.68 -9.65 -14.78
CA GLN A 96 -2.37 -10.26 -14.55
C GLN A 96 -2.50 -11.52 -13.66
N PRO A 97 -2.92 -12.67 -14.22
CA PRO A 97 -3.12 -13.90 -13.45
C PRO A 97 -1.90 -14.39 -12.66
N ALA A 98 -0.68 -14.06 -13.10
CA ALA A 98 0.58 -14.37 -12.43
C ALA A 98 0.78 -13.65 -11.07
N LEU A 99 -0.08 -12.69 -10.73
CA LEU A 99 -0.07 -12.01 -9.43
C LEU A 99 -0.90 -12.74 -8.37
N ARG A 100 -1.72 -13.74 -8.75
CA ARG A 100 -2.54 -14.51 -7.80
C ARG A 100 -1.67 -15.12 -6.70
N GLY A 101 -2.17 -15.08 -5.47
CA GLY A 101 -1.42 -15.49 -4.27
C GLY A 101 -0.47 -14.42 -3.71
N ARG A 102 -0.28 -13.29 -4.40
CA ARG A 102 0.47 -12.12 -3.91
C ARG A 102 -0.39 -10.86 -3.78
N VAL A 103 -1.60 -10.85 -4.33
CA VAL A 103 -2.54 -9.72 -4.22
C VAL A 103 -3.52 -9.98 -3.09
N PHE A 104 -3.62 -9.06 -2.15
CA PHE A 104 -4.57 -9.09 -1.04
C PHE A 104 -5.23 -7.72 -0.86
N ARG A 105 -6.29 -7.64 -0.06
CA ARG A 105 -6.88 -6.36 0.31
C ARG A 105 -6.22 -5.85 1.59
N LEU A 106 -6.03 -4.54 1.66
CA LEU A 106 -5.53 -3.87 2.87
C LEU A 106 -6.39 -4.18 4.09
N GLY A 107 -7.73 -4.19 3.93
CA GLY A 107 -8.67 -4.51 5.00
C GLY A 107 -9.03 -5.99 5.15
N LEU A 108 -8.32 -6.90 4.48
CA LEU A 108 -8.48 -8.35 4.65
C LEU A 108 -7.12 -9.05 4.71
N PRO A 109 -6.49 -9.15 5.89
CA PRO A 109 -5.46 -10.16 6.13
C PRO A 109 -6.16 -11.52 6.28
N ASP A 110 -5.86 -12.48 5.40
CA ASP A 110 -6.51 -13.81 5.28
C ASP A 110 -7.19 -14.32 6.56
N PRO A 111 -8.53 -14.24 6.67
CA PRO A 111 -9.23 -15.01 7.69
C PRO A 111 -9.18 -16.49 7.31
N PRO A 112 -9.01 -17.41 8.28
CA PRO A 112 -9.43 -18.79 8.12
C PRO A 112 -10.88 -18.84 7.61
N ALA A 113 -11.23 -19.88 6.85
CA ALA A 113 -12.59 -20.08 6.36
C ALA A 113 -13.60 -19.95 7.52
N GLY A 114 -14.58 -19.05 7.38
CA GLY A 114 -15.66 -18.84 8.35
C GLY A 114 -15.58 -17.56 9.20
N LEU A 115 -14.57 -16.70 9.02
CA LEU A 115 -14.45 -15.41 9.73
C LEU A 115 -14.85 -14.19 8.86
N PRO A 116 -15.06 -13.01 9.47
CA PRO A 116 -15.62 -11.82 8.80
C PRO A 116 -14.90 -11.49 7.50
N SER A 117 -15.68 -11.03 6.51
CA SER A 117 -15.28 -10.73 5.13
C SER A 117 -14.29 -9.56 4.96
N GLY A 118 -13.58 -9.17 6.02
CA GLY A 118 -12.70 -8.01 6.06
C GLY A 118 -13.47 -6.72 5.78
N PHE A 119 -12.76 -5.71 5.29
CA PHE A 119 -13.36 -4.43 4.90
C PHE A 119 -12.67 -3.85 3.67
N ASP A 120 -13.42 -3.01 2.95
CA ASP A 120 -12.88 -2.20 1.87
C ASP A 120 -12.66 -0.76 2.36
N VAL A 121 -11.68 -0.09 1.77
CA VAL A 121 -11.41 1.33 2.02
C VAL A 121 -12.11 2.15 0.93
N PRO A 122 -13.20 2.87 1.27
CA PRO A 122 -13.95 3.66 0.29
C PRO A 122 -13.07 4.75 -0.31
N ASP A 123 -13.31 5.08 -1.57
CA ASP A 123 -12.57 6.15 -2.26
C ASP A 123 -13.03 7.52 -1.76
N PRO A 124 -12.16 8.34 -1.13
CA PRO A 124 -12.56 9.65 -0.65
C PRO A 124 -12.47 10.75 -1.72
N TYR A 125 -11.97 10.45 -2.92
CA TYR A 125 -11.77 11.46 -3.97
C TYR A 125 -13.07 12.20 -4.31
N LEU A 126 -12.98 13.54 -4.44
CA LEU A 126 -14.12 14.48 -4.56
C LEU A 126 -15.11 14.48 -3.37
N GLY A 127 -14.78 13.76 -2.30
CA GLY A 127 -15.55 13.73 -1.06
C GLY A 127 -15.19 14.87 -0.10
N THR A 128 -15.81 14.81 1.07
CA THR A 128 -15.58 15.78 2.15
C THR A 128 -14.34 15.41 2.97
N ARG A 129 -13.85 16.34 3.80
CA ARG A 129 -12.82 16.05 4.80
C ARG A 129 -13.13 14.81 5.66
N ALA A 130 -14.38 14.66 6.08
CA ALA A 130 -14.84 13.50 6.86
C ALA A 130 -14.72 12.18 6.07
N SER A 131 -14.94 12.21 4.75
CA SER A 131 -14.73 11.06 3.86
C SER A 131 -13.25 10.64 3.85
N PHE A 132 -12.33 11.59 3.74
CA PHE A 132 -10.89 11.31 3.81
C PHE A 132 -10.47 10.76 5.17
N GLU A 133 -10.96 11.35 6.26
CA GLU A 133 -10.69 10.85 7.60
C GLU A 133 -11.21 9.43 7.78
N HIS A 134 -12.40 9.12 7.24
CA HIS A 134 -12.97 7.78 7.26
C HIS A 134 -12.09 6.76 6.54
N SER A 135 -11.68 7.07 5.30
CA SER A 135 -10.76 6.21 4.57
C SER A 135 -9.43 6.05 5.29
N LEU A 136 -8.88 7.12 5.88
CA LEU A 136 -7.61 7.07 6.60
C LEU A 136 -7.67 6.18 7.84
N ARG A 137 -8.73 6.25 8.67
CA ARG A 137 -8.88 5.34 9.81
C ARG A 137 -8.89 3.87 9.40
N LEU A 138 -9.55 3.56 8.28
CA LEU A 138 -9.58 2.20 7.75
C LEU A 138 -8.21 1.78 7.19
N ILE A 139 -7.50 2.70 6.54
CA ILE A 139 -6.12 2.48 6.09
C ILE A 139 -5.22 2.18 7.28
N GLU A 140 -5.24 2.99 8.34
CA GLU A 140 -4.44 2.79 9.55
C GLU A 140 -4.68 1.41 10.16
N ARG A 141 -5.96 1.03 10.33
CA ARG A 141 -6.33 -0.28 10.85
C ARG A 141 -5.79 -1.43 9.99
N GLY A 142 -5.85 -1.29 8.66
CA GLY A 142 -5.33 -2.28 7.74
C GLY A 142 -3.79 -2.35 7.77
N VAL A 143 -3.12 -1.20 7.78
CA VAL A 143 -1.66 -1.11 7.87
C VAL A 143 -1.17 -1.78 9.16
N ASP A 144 -1.79 -1.50 10.31
CA ASP A 144 -1.42 -2.09 11.59
C ASP A 144 -1.52 -3.62 11.55
N ALA A 145 -2.61 -4.14 11.00
CA ALA A 145 -2.82 -5.58 10.87
C ALA A 145 -1.79 -6.25 9.94
N TRP A 146 -1.38 -5.59 8.85
CA TRP A 146 -0.36 -6.10 7.94
C TRP A 146 1.05 -6.01 8.52
N CYS A 147 1.38 -4.93 9.23
CA CYS A 147 2.69 -4.79 9.87
C CYS A 147 2.94 -5.90 10.90
N ALA A 148 1.91 -6.36 11.62
CA ALA A 148 2.01 -7.49 12.54
C ALA A 148 2.30 -8.85 11.85
N ARG A 149 2.12 -8.96 10.53
CA ARG A 149 2.29 -10.20 9.75
C ARG A 149 3.52 -10.17 8.84
N ILE A 150 3.95 -8.97 8.44
CA ILE A 150 5.11 -8.80 7.58
C ILE A 150 6.37 -8.94 8.43
N ALA A 151 7.13 -10.01 8.18
CA ALA A 151 8.49 -10.12 8.67
C ALA A 151 9.41 -9.30 7.75
N PRO A 152 10.09 -8.25 8.25
CA PRO A 152 11.06 -7.52 7.45
C PRO A 152 12.22 -8.44 7.04
N PRO A 153 12.92 -8.14 5.93
CA PRO A 153 14.12 -8.87 5.57
C PRO A 153 15.17 -8.73 6.69
N PRO A 154 16.03 -9.74 6.89
CA PRO A 154 17.13 -9.62 7.85
C PRO A 154 18.01 -8.42 7.47
N PRO A 155 18.61 -7.71 8.45
CA PRO A 155 19.52 -6.61 8.16
C PRO A 155 20.64 -7.12 7.26
N THR A 156 20.92 -6.39 6.18
CA THR A 156 22.10 -6.63 5.36
C THR A 156 23.29 -6.27 6.24
N SER A 157 24.01 -7.28 6.75
CA SER A 157 25.27 -7.04 7.45
C SER A 157 26.15 -6.22 6.51
N PRO A 158 26.75 -5.09 6.95
CA PRO A 158 27.87 -4.55 6.21
C PRO A 158 28.89 -5.70 6.12
N LEU A 159 29.34 -5.99 4.90
CA LEU A 159 30.50 -6.84 4.70
C LEU A 159 31.61 -6.24 5.58
N SER A 160 32.06 -7.01 6.55
CA SER A 160 33.31 -6.70 7.23
C SER A 160 34.38 -6.69 6.16
N GLU A 161 34.81 -5.50 5.75
CA GLU A 161 36.10 -5.31 5.09
C GLU A 161 37.18 -5.64 6.12
N SER A 162 37.34 -6.94 6.39
CA SER A 162 38.59 -7.50 6.84
C SER A 162 39.43 -7.70 5.57
N ASN A 163 40.23 -6.70 5.23
CA ASN A 163 41.33 -6.90 4.31
C ASN A 163 42.49 -5.96 4.63
N ARG A 164 43.42 -6.52 5.43
CA ARG A 164 44.83 -6.16 5.65
C ARG A 164 45.15 -5.04 6.62
#